data_AF-A0A9P6TX57-F1
#
_entry.id   AF-A0A9P6TX57-F1
#
_cell.length_a   1.000
_cell.length_b   1.000
_cell.length_c   1.000
_cell.angle_alpha   90.00
_cell.angle_beta   90.00
_cell.angle_gamma   90.00
#
_symmetry.space_group_name_H-M   'P 1'
#
loop_
_entity.id
_entity.type
_entity.pdbx_description
1 polymer ?
#
loop_
_entity_poly.entity_id
_entity_poly.type
_entity_poly.pdbx_seq_one_letter_code
_entity_poly.pdbx_strand_id
1 'polypeptide(L)'
;MTAPTQSTQQPQDQDPEWAPIPRAHTQYQRRPSATPPKDGQGGANDGKAGQGKEGDEEEEDEDEDEEEDEYEKRIERTGCAAENEALQMCYAEKHDWRACQTEMTAFRECWKRNGNVEVEK
;
A
#
# COMPACT_ATOMS: atom_id res chain seq x y z
N MET A 1 9.06 29.07 -50.49
CA MET A 1 8.89 27.76 -49.85
C MET A 1 10.03 27.60 -48.86
N THR A 2 9.81 27.97 -47.61
CA THR A 2 10.81 27.86 -46.54
C THR A 2 10.09 27.24 -45.35
N ALA A 3 10.40 25.97 -45.05
CA ALA A 3 9.88 25.27 -43.89
C ALA A 3 10.63 25.76 -42.64
N PRO A 4 9.95 26.03 -41.51
CA PRO A 4 10.64 26.31 -40.27
C PRO A 4 11.25 25.04 -39.67
N THR A 5 12.48 25.24 -39.24
CA THR A 5 13.44 24.34 -38.62
C THR A 5 12.86 23.49 -37.48
N GLN A 6 13.22 22.19 -37.50
CA GLN A 6 13.03 21.25 -36.40
C GLN A 6 13.76 21.77 -35.15
N SER A 7 13.01 22.17 -34.13
CA SER A 7 13.56 22.43 -32.81
C SER A 7 13.67 21.10 -32.07
N THR A 8 14.89 20.54 -32.09
CA THR A 8 15.30 19.44 -31.23
C THR A 8 15.04 19.80 -29.78
N GLN A 9 14.10 19.13 -29.14
CA GLN A 9 14.03 19.06 -27.69
C GLN A 9 14.35 17.63 -27.28
N GLN A 10 15.53 17.44 -26.70
CA GLN A 10 15.90 16.19 -26.04
C GLN A 10 15.14 16.08 -24.72
N PRO A 11 14.52 14.93 -24.41
CA PRO A 11 13.98 14.65 -23.09
C PRO A 11 15.14 14.41 -22.12
N GLN A 12 15.23 15.23 -21.09
CA GLN A 12 16.17 15.07 -19.98
C GLN A 12 15.36 15.06 -18.69
N ASP A 13 14.74 13.91 -18.45
CA ASP A 13 14.29 13.47 -17.13
C ASP A 13 14.23 11.93 -17.18
N GLN A 14 15.39 11.31 -17.00
CA GLN A 14 15.54 9.86 -16.86
C GLN A 14 16.11 9.60 -15.47
N ASP A 15 15.25 9.71 -14.46
CA ASP A 15 15.45 9.00 -13.19
C ASP A 15 14.66 7.68 -13.26
N PRO A 16 15.32 6.52 -13.37
CA PRO A 16 14.66 5.24 -13.65
C PRO A 16 13.95 4.59 -12.45
N GLU A 17 13.98 5.19 -11.25
CA GLU A 17 13.41 4.58 -10.04
C GLU A 17 11.90 4.79 -9.85
N TRP A 18 11.22 5.60 -10.68
CA TRP A 18 9.78 5.82 -10.56
C TRP A 18 8.98 5.51 -11.84
N ALA A 19 9.60 4.95 -12.87
CA ALA A 19 8.88 4.56 -14.08
C ALA A 19 7.75 3.57 -13.73
N PRO A 20 6.50 3.81 -14.17
CA PRO A 20 5.42 2.86 -13.92
C PRO A 20 5.79 1.53 -14.60
N ILE A 21 5.70 0.43 -13.85
CA ILE A 21 5.91 -0.92 -14.39
C ILE A 21 5.03 -1.05 -15.64
N PRO A 22 5.60 -1.29 -16.83
CA PRO A 22 4.77 -1.46 -18.02
C PRO A 22 3.89 -2.67 -17.76
N ARG A 23 2.56 -2.47 -17.76
CA ARG A 23 1.59 -3.58 -17.79
C ARG A 23 1.83 -4.34 -19.09
N ALA A 24 2.73 -5.31 -19.04
CA ALA A 24 2.90 -6.26 -20.12
C ALA A 24 1.57 -7.02 -20.21
N HIS A 25 0.84 -6.81 -21.30
CA HIS A 25 -0.26 -7.68 -21.69
C HIS A 25 0.33 -9.06 -22.04
N THR A 26 0.71 -9.84 -21.03
CA THR A 26 1.08 -11.23 -21.28
C THR A 26 -0.21 -12.01 -21.37
N GLN A 27 -0.71 -12.12 -22.60
CA GLN A 27 -1.64 -13.17 -23.00
C GLN A 27 -1.09 -14.50 -22.46
N TYR A 28 -1.78 -15.03 -21.46
CA TYR A 28 -1.41 -16.27 -20.78
C TYR A 28 -1.61 -17.45 -21.74
N GLN A 29 -0.67 -17.66 -22.66
CA GLN A 29 -0.67 -18.84 -23.52
C GLN A 29 0.07 -19.97 -22.80
N ARG A 30 -0.74 -20.89 -22.25
CA ARG A 30 -0.33 -22.10 -21.54
C ARG A 30 0.57 -22.96 -22.43
N ARG A 31 1.73 -23.39 -21.93
CA ARG A 31 2.51 -24.48 -22.56
C ARG A 31 2.00 -25.85 -22.07
N PRO A 32 1.97 -26.89 -22.93
CA PRO A 32 1.41 -28.19 -22.58
C PRO A 32 2.41 -29.16 -21.91
N SER A 33 1.89 -29.88 -20.91
CA SER A 33 2.20 -31.25 -20.47
C SER A 33 3.66 -31.74 -20.39
N ALA A 34 4.14 -31.90 -19.15
CA ALA A 34 4.93 -33.07 -18.73
C ALA A 34 4.57 -33.41 -17.27
N THR A 35 4.01 -34.62 -17.03
CA THR A 35 3.91 -35.29 -15.71
C THR A 35 5.20 -36.11 -15.49
N PRO A 36 5.58 -36.72 -14.32
CA PRO A 36 4.82 -37.26 -13.15
C PRO A 36 5.58 -37.08 -11.78
N PRO A 37 5.40 -37.84 -10.65
CA PRO A 37 4.41 -38.84 -10.25
C PRO A 37 3.57 -38.40 -9.04
N LYS A 38 2.84 -39.37 -8.48
CA LYS A 38 1.56 -39.27 -7.83
C LYS A 38 1.58 -40.14 -6.59
N ASP A 39 1.45 -39.51 -5.44
CA ASP A 39 1.09 -40.09 -4.15
C ASP A 39 0.12 -39.05 -3.55
N GLY A 40 -1.20 -39.23 -3.69
CA GLY A 40 -2.05 -39.86 -2.67
C GLY A 40 -2.31 -38.85 -1.54
N GLN A 41 -3.51 -38.48 -1.10
CA GLN A 41 -4.82 -39.11 -1.13
C GLN A 41 -5.81 -38.09 -0.52
N GLY A 42 -7.00 -37.90 -1.14
CA GLY A 42 -8.28 -37.52 -0.48
C GLY A 42 -8.37 -36.14 0.20
N GLY A 43 -9.49 -35.43 0.20
CA GLY A 43 -10.84 -35.71 -0.23
C GLY A 43 -11.68 -34.45 0.05
N ALA A 44 -12.73 -34.26 -0.76
CA ALA A 44 -13.71 -33.21 -0.56
C ALA A 44 -14.58 -33.50 0.66
N ASN A 45 -14.91 -32.46 1.42
CA ASN A 45 -16.04 -32.47 2.34
C ASN A 45 -16.89 -31.20 2.12
N ASP A 46 -17.78 -31.29 1.14
CA ASP A 46 -19.07 -30.60 1.18
C ASP A 46 -19.80 -31.01 2.45
N GLY A 47 -20.12 -30.04 3.31
CA GLY A 47 -20.63 -30.36 4.63
C GLY A 47 -21.18 -29.18 5.44
N LYS A 48 -22.35 -28.70 5.01
CA LYS A 48 -23.52 -28.47 5.90
C LYS A 48 -23.52 -27.22 6.80
N ALA A 49 -24.51 -26.38 6.51
CA ALA A 49 -25.06 -25.36 7.39
C ALA A 49 -25.41 -25.91 8.80
N GLY A 50 -25.16 -25.09 9.81
CA GLY A 50 -25.62 -25.28 11.17
C GLY A 50 -25.64 -23.95 11.92
N GLN A 51 -26.83 -23.36 12.05
CA GLN A 51 -27.12 -22.34 13.04
C GLN A 51 -26.99 -22.92 14.46
N GLY A 52 -26.45 -22.10 15.36
CA GLY A 52 -26.79 -22.10 16.79
C GLY A 52 -25.76 -22.74 17.72
N LYS A 53 -25.19 -21.93 18.61
CA LYS A 53 -25.40 -22.10 20.06
C LYS A 53 -24.86 -20.92 20.86
N GLU A 54 -25.67 -20.52 21.82
CA GLU A 54 -25.44 -19.50 22.84
C GLU A 54 -24.17 -19.80 23.66
N GLY A 55 -23.37 -18.75 23.88
CA GLY A 55 -22.27 -18.70 24.82
C GLY A 55 -22.46 -17.47 25.70
N ASP A 56 -22.65 -17.73 26.97
CA ASP A 56 -22.69 -16.82 28.12
C ASP A 56 -21.26 -16.34 28.40
N GLU A 57 -21.04 -15.02 28.40
CA GLU A 57 -19.83 -14.38 28.93
C GLU A 57 -20.26 -13.02 29.53
N GLU A 58 -20.35 -12.99 30.87
CA GLU A 58 -20.09 -11.78 31.67
C GLU A 58 -18.58 -11.51 31.59
N GLU A 59 -18.18 -10.35 31.09
CA GLU A 59 -16.86 -9.69 31.19
C GLU A 59 -16.96 -8.53 30.18
N GLU A 60 -16.41 -7.34 30.29
CA GLU A 60 -15.58 -6.57 31.22
C GLU A 60 -15.62 -5.16 30.58
N ASP A 61 -15.34 -4.09 31.33
CA ASP A 61 -15.25 -2.68 30.90
C ASP A 61 -15.46 -2.34 29.40
N GLU A 62 -16.46 -1.49 29.11
CA GLU A 62 -16.52 -0.72 27.87
C GLU A 62 -15.30 0.22 27.82
N ASP A 63 -14.14 -0.31 27.43
CA ASP A 63 -13.05 0.48 26.89
C ASP A 63 -13.52 1.02 25.54
N GLU A 64 -14.15 2.20 25.53
CA GLU A 64 -14.46 3.01 24.34
C GLU A 64 -13.18 3.45 23.56
N ASP A 65 -12.02 2.85 23.84
CA ASP A 65 -10.68 3.13 23.32
C ASP A 65 -10.24 2.18 22.17
N GLU A 66 -11.15 1.33 21.67
CA GLU A 66 -10.84 0.27 20.69
C GLU A 66 -10.91 0.68 19.21
N GLU A 67 -11.35 1.89 18.87
CA GLU A 67 -11.53 2.30 17.46
C GLU A 67 -10.36 3.09 16.85
N GLU A 68 -9.25 3.27 17.57
CA GLU A 68 -8.06 3.90 16.99
C GLU A 68 -7.06 2.81 16.58
N ASP A 69 -6.85 2.70 15.26
CA ASP A 69 -6.07 1.61 14.68
C ASP A 69 -4.60 1.66 15.13
N GLU A 70 -3.90 0.51 15.06
CA GLU A 70 -2.49 0.43 15.46
C GLU A 70 -1.58 1.37 14.65
N TYR A 71 -2.01 1.78 13.45
CA TYR A 71 -1.26 2.70 12.60
C TYR A 71 -1.33 4.13 13.16
N GLU A 72 -2.53 4.64 13.47
CA GLU A 72 -2.79 5.96 14.00
C GLU A 72 -2.11 6.11 15.38
N LYS A 73 -2.29 5.12 16.27
CA LYS A 73 -1.59 5.05 17.57
C LYS A 73 -0.07 5.14 17.44
N ARG A 74 0.52 4.56 16.39
CA ARG A 74 1.96 4.67 16.13
C ARG A 74 2.33 6.08 15.66
N ILE A 75 1.54 6.67 14.75
CA ILE A 75 1.80 8.01 14.24
C ILE A 75 1.75 9.05 15.37
N GLU A 76 0.78 8.97 16.28
CA GLU A 76 0.71 9.87 17.42
C GLU A 76 1.98 9.82 18.30
N ARG A 77 2.46 8.60 18.58
CA ARG A 77 3.68 8.38 19.37
C ARG A 77 4.95 8.88 18.67
N THR A 78 4.92 9.09 17.36
CA THR A 78 6.08 9.59 16.60
C THR A 78 6.31 11.10 16.77
N GLY A 79 5.30 11.84 17.22
CA GLY A 79 5.32 13.31 17.28
C GLY A 79 5.25 14.01 15.91
N CYS A 80 4.79 13.31 14.87
CA CYS A 80 4.63 13.81 13.49
C CYS A 80 3.19 13.68 12.99
N ALA A 81 2.21 13.64 13.90
CA ALA A 81 0.80 13.45 13.56
C ALA A 81 0.24 14.60 12.69
N ALA A 82 0.63 15.84 12.95
CA ALA A 82 0.18 16.99 12.17
C ALA A 82 0.63 16.93 10.70
N GLU A 83 1.88 16.55 10.45
CA GLU A 83 2.39 16.38 9.09
C GLU A 83 1.76 15.16 8.38
N ASN A 84 1.43 14.10 9.13
CA ASN A 84 0.66 12.96 8.61
C ASN A 84 -0.77 13.38 8.23
N GLU A 85 -1.48 14.09 9.11
CA GLU A 85 -2.84 14.59 8.84
C GLU A 85 -2.86 15.50 7.61
N ALA A 86 -1.90 16.43 7.49
CA ALA A 86 -1.78 17.29 6.31
C ALA A 86 -1.59 16.47 5.01
N LEU A 87 -0.80 15.39 5.06
CA LEU A 87 -0.62 14.49 3.93
C LEU A 87 -1.90 13.72 3.59
N GLN A 88 -2.60 13.20 4.61
CA GLN A 88 -3.89 12.51 4.43
C GLN A 88 -4.94 13.45 3.84
N MET A 89 -5.02 14.70 4.31
CA MET A 89 -5.91 15.73 3.77
C MET A 89 -5.59 16.06 2.31
N CYS A 90 -4.32 16.22 1.94
CA CYS A 90 -3.94 16.45 0.54
C CYS A 90 -4.37 15.28 -0.36
N TYR A 91 -4.20 14.04 0.10
CA TYR A 91 -4.64 12.87 -0.64
C TYR A 91 -6.17 12.76 -0.70
N ALA A 92 -6.89 13.12 0.36
CA ALA A 92 -8.34 13.13 0.38
C ALA A 92 -8.92 14.15 -0.63
N GLU A 93 -8.25 15.29 -0.82
CA GLU A 93 -8.67 16.30 -1.80
C GLU A 93 -8.31 15.93 -3.24
N LYS A 94 -7.08 15.45 -3.47
CA LYS A 94 -6.54 15.25 -4.82
C LYS A 94 -6.67 13.83 -5.35
N HIS A 95 -6.78 12.85 -4.44
CA HIS A 95 -6.70 11.42 -4.72
C HIS A 95 -5.45 10.99 -5.52
N ASP A 96 -4.38 11.80 -5.47
CA ASP A 96 -3.09 11.52 -6.11
C ASP A 96 -1.94 11.92 -5.19
N TRP A 97 -1.25 10.93 -4.64
CA TRP A 97 -0.10 11.13 -3.75
C TRP A 97 1.07 11.84 -4.44
N ARG A 98 1.18 11.78 -5.78
CA ARG A 98 2.22 12.51 -6.52
C ARG A 98 2.00 14.01 -6.50
N ALA A 99 0.76 14.45 -6.32
CA ALA A 99 0.42 15.86 -6.19
C ALA A 99 0.60 16.40 -4.76
N CYS A 100 1.03 15.55 -3.81
CA CYS A 100 1.23 15.86 -2.39
C CYS A 100 2.72 15.79 -1.97
N GLN A 101 3.64 16.12 -2.90
CA GLN A 101 5.09 16.05 -2.64
C GLN A 101 5.53 16.98 -1.50
N THR A 102 4.88 18.13 -1.33
CA THR A 102 5.20 19.08 -0.26
C THR A 102 4.90 18.49 1.10
N GLU A 103 3.70 17.95 1.30
CA GLU A 103 3.23 17.33 2.53
C GLU A 103 4.05 16.06 2.83
N MET A 104 4.34 15.27 1.80
CA MET A 104 5.20 14.09 1.90
C MET A 104 6.63 14.44 2.34
N THR A 105 7.14 15.59 1.92
CA THR A 105 8.48 16.04 2.32
C THR A 105 8.47 16.55 3.76
N ALA A 106 7.46 17.33 4.14
CA ALA A 106 7.29 17.79 5.51
C ALA A 106 7.19 16.62 6.51
N PHE A 107 6.39 15.59 6.19
CA PHE A 107 6.30 14.38 7.01
C PHE A 107 7.64 13.67 7.14
N ARG A 108 8.38 13.47 6.04
CA ARG A 108 9.72 12.85 6.06
C ARG A 108 10.74 13.65 6.87
N GLU A 109 10.68 14.98 6.83
CA GLU A 109 11.56 15.84 7.62
C GLU A 109 11.24 15.75 9.12
N CYS A 110 9.96 15.77 9.49
CA CYS A 110 9.55 15.53 10.87
C CYS A 110 10.02 14.14 11.34
N TRP A 111 9.79 13.12 10.52
CA TRP A 111 10.17 11.73 10.83
C TRP A 111 11.66 11.58 11.15
N LYS A 112 12.51 12.23 10.34
CA LYS A 112 13.96 12.28 10.57
C LYS A 112 14.32 13.04 11.84
N ARG A 113 13.71 14.20 12.07
CA ARG A 113 13.97 15.04 13.26
C ARG A 113 13.62 14.31 14.55
N ASN A 114 12.58 13.49 14.53
CA ASN A 114 12.11 12.74 15.70
C ASN A 114 12.81 11.37 15.86
N GLY A 115 13.81 11.06 15.01
CA GLY A 115 14.64 9.86 15.15
C GLY A 115 13.93 8.57 14.75
N ASN A 116 12.84 8.65 13.98
CA ASN A 116 12.06 7.49 13.55
C ASN A 116 12.67 6.77 12.32
N VAL A 117 13.88 7.16 11.91
CA VAL A 117 14.60 6.51 10.81
C VAL A 117 15.03 5.11 11.24
N GLU A 118 14.84 4.12 10.37
CA GLU A 118 15.36 2.79 10.65
C GLU A 118 16.88 2.85 10.75
N VAL A 119 17.39 2.36 11.88
CA VAL A 119 18.83 2.23 12.08
C VAL A 119 19.22 0.89 11.48
N GLU A 120 19.80 0.91 10.27
CA GLU A 120 20.35 -0.30 9.66
C GLU A 120 21.32 -0.95 10.67
N LYS A 121 21.08 -2.24 10.96
CA LYS A 121 21.77 -3.01 11.99
C LYS A 121 22.75 -3.98 11.37
#